data_AF-A0A0G0U4Q1-F1
#
_entry.id   AF-A0A0G0U4Q1-F1
#
_cell.length_a   1.000
_cell.length_b   1.000
_cell.length_c   1.000
_cell.angle_alpha   90.00
_cell.angle_beta   90.00
_cell.angle_gamma   90.00
#
_symmetry.space_group_name_H-M   'P 1'
#
loop_
_entity.id
_entity.type
_entity.pdbx_description
1 polymer ?
#
loop_
_entity_poly.entity_id
_entity_poly.type
_entity_poly.pdbx_seq_one_letter_code
_entity_poly.pdbx_strand_id
1 'polypeptide(L)'
;ERFLEAVNNDLNFPQGLAVVWEMVKSNIPDMDKADLLLDWDQILGLSLVSAREDIKVPEEVTRMVNERESLRKSGKFVEADSVRMQIEKSGFIVKDGPAGPMINVKRN
;
A
#
# COMPACT_ATOMS: atom_id res chain seq x y z
N GLU A 1 -17.87 14.90 -11.93
CA GLU A 1 -17.88 16.15 -12.71
C GLU A 1 -16.63 17.00 -12.48
N ARG A 2 -16.35 17.48 -11.26
CA ARG A 2 -15.15 18.29 -10.91
C ARG A 2 -13.81 17.79 -11.47
N PHE A 3 -13.60 16.48 -11.54
CA PHE A 3 -12.38 15.90 -12.13
C PHE A 3 -12.28 16.16 -13.64
N LEU A 4 -13.34 15.85 -14.40
CA LEU A 4 -13.38 16.07 -15.85
C LEU A 4 -13.35 17.57 -16.19
N GLU A 5 -13.99 18.41 -15.39
CA GLU A 5 -13.90 19.87 -15.53
C GLU A 5 -12.46 20.37 -15.37
N ALA A 6 -11.74 19.86 -14.36
CA ALA A 6 -10.34 20.21 -14.15
C ALA A 6 -9.46 19.75 -15.32
N VAL A 7 -9.58 18.50 -15.76
CA VAL A 7 -8.73 17.96 -16.84
C VAL A 7 -9.08 18.61 -18.19
N ASN A 8 -10.35 18.88 -18.47
CA ASN A 8 -10.76 19.53 -19.72
C ASN A 8 -10.46 21.04 -19.74
N ASN A 9 -10.17 21.65 -18.58
CA ASN A 9 -9.70 23.02 -18.50
C ASN A 9 -8.17 23.06 -18.69
N ASP A 10 -7.75 23.14 -19.95
CA ASP A 10 -6.33 23.29 -20.34
C ASP A 10 -5.42 22.19 -19.75
N LEU A 11 -5.89 20.94 -19.72
CA LEU A 11 -5.14 19.81 -19.19
C LEU A 11 -4.62 20.06 -17.77
N ASN A 12 -5.44 20.70 -16.92
CA ASN A 12 -5.08 21.02 -15.54
C ASN A 12 -5.11 19.78 -14.64
N PHE A 13 -4.18 18.85 -14.91
CA PHE A 13 -3.92 17.66 -14.12
C PHE A 13 -3.56 17.93 -12.66
N PRO A 14 -2.84 19.01 -12.28
CA PRO A 14 -2.63 19.34 -10.88
C PRO A 14 -3.96 19.51 -10.11
N GLN A 15 -4.91 20.24 -10.68
CA GLN A 15 -6.24 20.40 -10.08
C GLN A 15 -7.04 19.09 -10.14
N GLY A 16 -6.92 18.33 -11.23
CA GLY A 16 -7.52 16.99 -11.33
C GLY A 16 -7.05 16.08 -10.18
N LEU A 17 -5.74 16.05 -9.92
CA LEU A 17 -5.15 15.26 -8.83
C LEU A 17 -5.60 15.73 -7.44
N ALA A 18 -5.81 17.04 -7.25
CA ALA A 18 -6.39 17.56 -6.02
C ALA A 18 -7.81 17.00 -5.80
N VAL A 19 -8.63 16.93 -6.85
CA VAL A 19 -9.97 16.31 -6.78
C VAL A 19 -9.88 14.82 -6.47
N VAL A 20 -8.90 14.10 -7.03
CA VAL A 20 -8.65 12.70 -6.67
C VAL A 20 -8.40 12.55 -5.17
N TRP A 21 -7.51 13.38 -4.61
CA TRP A 21 -7.20 13.33 -3.17
C TRP A 21 -8.39 13.67 -2.28
N GLU A 22 -9.22 14.62 -2.69
CA GLU A 22 -10.47 14.93 -1.98
C GLU A 22 -11.44 13.74 -2.01
N MET A 23 -11.60 13.08 -3.16
CA MET A 23 -12.45 11.90 -3.32
C MET A 23 -11.97 10.75 -2.42
N VAL A 24 -10.67 10.45 -2.42
CA VAL A 24 -10.07 9.40 -1.58
C VAL A 24 -10.32 9.62 -0.09
N LYS A 25 -10.29 10.89 0.36
CA LYS A 25 -10.51 11.30 1.76
C LYS A 25 -11.99 11.44 2.15
N SER A 26 -12.91 11.33 1.19
CA SER A 26 -14.34 11.50 1.44
C SER A 26 -14.96 10.30 2.17
N ASN A 27 -16.21 10.45 2.60
CA ASN A 27 -16.97 9.41 3.31
C ASN A 27 -17.80 8.50 2.39
N ILE A 28 -17.55 8.51 1.07
CA ILE A 28 -18.22 7.57 0.17
C ILE A 28 -17.70 6.13 0.41
N PRO A 29 -18.48 5.09 0.08
CA PRO A 29 -18.05 3.70 0.22
C PRO A 29 -16.71 3.42 -0.48
N ASP A 30 -15.88 2.56 0.12
CA ASP A 30 -14.52 2.29 -0.39
C ASP A 30 -14.54 1.63 -1.78
N MET A 31 -15.57 0.84 -2.10
CA MET A 31 -15.76 0.27 -3.43
C MET A 31 -16.01 1.36 -4.47
N ASP A 32 -16.88 2.33 -4.17
CA ASP A 32 -17.17 3.45 -5.07
C ASP A 32 -15.93 4.34 -5.28
N LYS A 33 -15.09 4.52 -4.24
CA LYS A 33 -13.79 5.20 -4.38
C LYS A 33 -12.87 4.46 -5.34
N ALA A 34 -12.80 3.14 -5.19
CA ALA A 34 -11.95 2.31 -6.04
C ALA A 34 -12.40 2.39 -7.50
N ASP A 35 -13.70 2.25 -7.76
CA ASP A 35 -14.26 2.32 -9.11
C ASP A 35 -13.98 3.68 -9.77
N LEU A 36 -14.24 4.78 -9.06
CA LEU A 36 -13.94 6.14 -9.56
C LEU A 36 -12.45 6.34 -9.81
N LEU A 37 -11.59 5.82 -8.93
CA LEU A 37 -10.15 5.95 -9.08
C LEU A 37 -9.64 5.20 -10.32
N LEU A 38 -10.19 4.01 -10.59
CA LEU A 38 -9.87 3.21 -11.77
C LEU A 38 -10.36 3.86 -13.07
N ASP A 39 -11.54 4.46 -13.07
CA ASP A 39 -12.05 5.21 -14.22
C ASP A 39 -11.17 6.43 -14.52
N TRP A 40 -10.76 7.17 -13.50
CA TRP A 40 -9.88 8.34 -13.66
C TRP A 40 -8.44 7.95 -14.03
N ASP A 41 -7.97 6.77 -13.61
CA ASP A 41 -6.66 6.26 -13.99
C ASP A 41 -6.51 6.03 -15.49
N GLN A 42 -7.60 5.79 -16.22
CA GLN A 42 -7.59 5.72 -17.69
C GLN A 42 -7.13 7.03 -18.34
N ILE A 43 -7.32 8.16 -17.64
CA ILE A 43 -6.91 9.50 -18.08
C ILE A 43 -5.55 9.88 -17.47
N LEU A 44 -5.31 9.51 -16.21
CA LEU A 44 -4.08 9.86 -15.49
C LEU A 44 -2.88 8.96 -15.87
N GLY A 45 -3.13 7.74 -16.33
CA GLY A 45 -2.10 6.80 -16.77
C GLY A 45 -1.16 6.34 -15.64
N LEU A 46 -1.61 6.30 -14.39
CA LEU A 46 -0.78 5.91 -13.23
C LEU A 46 -0.64 4.40 -13.07
N SER A 47 -1.40 3.62 -13.85
CA SER A 47 -1.33 2.16 -13.87
C SER A 47 -1.63 1.55 -12.50
N LEU A 48 -2.70 2.03 -11.84
CA LEU A 48 -3.06 1.64 -10.47
C LEU A 48 -3.52 0.19 -10.37
N VAL A 49 -4.04 -0.39 -11.45
CA VAL A 49 -4.42 -1.82 -11.53
C VAL A 49 -3.18 -2.71 -11.48
N SER A 50 -2.12 -2.36 -12.21
CA SER A 50 -0.88 -3.14 -12.28
C SER A 50 0.11 -2.78 -11.16
N ALA A 51 -0.15 -1.70 -10.40
CA ALA A 51 0.62 -1.36 -9.21
C ALA A 51 0.56 -2.43 -8.09
N ARG A 52 -0.35 -3.41 -8.20
CA ARG A 52 -0.24 -4.68 -7.47
C ARG A 52 0.90 -5.50 -8.08
N GLU A 53 2.13 -5.15 -7.73
CA GLU A 53 3.23 -6.09 -7.85
C GLU A 53 2.88 -7.30 -6.99
N ASP A 54 2.74 -8.48 -7.60
CA ASP A 54 2.74 -9.74 -6.86
C ASP A 54 4.05 -9.83 -6.10
N ILE A 55 4.02 -9.49 -4.82
CA ILE A 55 5.19 -9.53 -3.96
C ILE A 55 5.56 -11.01 -3.84
N LYS A 56 6.56 -11.44 -4.63
CA LYS A 56 7.19 -12.75 -4.47
C LYS A 56 8.03 -12.71 -3.20
N VAL A 57 7.37 -12.94 -2.07
CA VAL A 57 8.05 -13.08 -0.77
C VAL A 57 8.81 -14.40 -0.77
N PRO A 58 10.15 -14.39 -0.60
CA PRO A 58 10.92 -15.62 -0.44
C PRO A 58 10.45 -16.40 0.80
N GLU A 59 10.48 -17.73 0.76
CA GLU A 59 10.09 -18.58 1.89
C GLU A 59 10.85 -18.23 3.18
N GLU A 60 12.11 -17.83 3.04
CA GLU A 60 12.96 -17.40 4.16
C GLU A 60 12.38 -16.18 4.90
N VAL A 61 11.85 -15.20 4.15
CA VAL A 61 11.22 -14.00 4.73
C VAL A 61 9.92 -14.38 5.43
N THR A 62 9.12 -15.26 4.84
CA THR A 62 7.90 -15.78 5.49
C THR A 62 8.24 -16.52 6.80
N ARG A 63 9.33 -17.30 6.82
CA ARG A 63 9.80 -17.98 8.04
C ARG A 63 10.21 -16.97 9.12
N MET A 64 10.98 -15.94 8.76
CA MET A 64 11.39 -14.89 9.69
C MET A 64 10.18 -14.12 10.26
N VAL A 65 9.14 -13.88 9.45
CA VAL A 65 7.91 -13.24 9.91
C VAL A 65 7.18 -14.09 10.95
N ASN A 66 7.05 -15.40 10.69
CA ASN A 66 6.42 -16.33 11.63
C ASN A 66 7.22 -16.48 12.93
N GLU A 67 8.54 -16.46 12.84
CA GLU A 67 9.44 -16.46 14.00
C GLU A 67 9.25 -15.18 14.83
N ARG A 68 9.26 -14.00 14.19
CA ARG A 68 8.96 -12.71 14.85
C ARG A 68 7.61 -12.75 15.57
N GLU A 69 6.57 -13.27 14.94
CA GLU A 69 5.24 -13.38 15.55
C GLU A 69 5.24 -14.29 16.79
N SER A 70 5.96 -15.41 16.72
CA SER A 70 6.11 -16.31 17.87
C SER A 70 6.85 -15.62 19.01
N LEU A 71 7.95 -14.92 18.71
CA LEU A 71 8.73 -14.16 19.69
C LEU A 71 7.93 -13.03 20.34
N ARG A 72 7.12 -12.30 19.56
CA ARG A 72 6.18 -11.30 20.10
C ARG A 72 5.15 -11.91 21.04
N LYS A 73 4.54 -13.03 20.67
CA LYS A 73 3.55 -13.74 21.51
C LYS A 73 4.17 -14.25 22.80
N SER A 74 5.45 -14.63 22.77
CA SER A 74 6.22 -15.04 23.96
C SER A 74 6.83 -13.88 24.76
N GLY A 75 6.56 -12.61 24.40
CA GLY A 75 7.06 -11.43 25.12
C GLY A 75 8.55 -11.13 24.90
N LYS A 76 9.19 -11.78 23.93
CA LYS A 76 10.62 -11.63 23.60
C LYS A 76 10.85 -10.50 22.60
N PHE A 77 10.59 -9.27 23.02
CA PHE A 77 10.62 -8.10 22.13
C PHE A 77 11.99 -7.79 21.53
N VAL A 78 13.08 -8.05 22.25
CA VAL A 78 14.46 -7.81 21.76
C VAL A 78 14.81 -8.77 20.62
N GLU A 79 14.47 -10.05 20.77
CA GLU A 79 14.68 -11.06 19.74
C GLU A 79 13.81 -10.78 18.52
N ALA A 80 12.54 -10.42 18.73
CA ALA A 80 11.63 -10.03 17.65
C ALA A 80 12.13 -8.80 16.86
N ASP A 81 12.78 -7.84 17.54
CA ASP A 81 13.36 -6.67 16.88
C ASP A 81 14.59 -7.00 16.03
N SER A 82 15.42 -7.95 16.50
CA SER A 82 16.54 -8.49 15.72
C SER A 82 16.05 -9.13 14.41
N VAL A 83 14.98 -9.93 14.49
CA VAL A 83 14.37 -10.56 13.31
C VAL A 83 13.77 -9.51 12.37
N ARG A 84 13.14 -8.45 12.91
CA ARG A 84 12.64 -7.32 12.11
C ARG A 84 13.76 -6.66 11.30
N MET A 85 14.91 -6.40 11.90
CA MET A 85 16.06 -5.83 11.19
C MET A 85 16.58 -6.74 10.07
N GLN A 86 16.54 -8.06 10.26
CA GLN A 86 16.95 -9.02 9.22
C GLN A 86 15.98 -9.00 8.02
N ILE A 87 14.68 -8.90 8.28
CA ILE A 87 13.65 -8.76 7.25
C ILE A 87 13.84 -7.44 6.47
N GLU A 88 14.13 -6.34 7.18
CA GLU A 88 14.42 -5.04 6.56
C GLU A 88 15.71 -5.04 5.71
N LYS A 89 16.75 -5.75 6.14
CA LYS A 89 17.97 -5.97 5.35
C LYS A 89 17.70 -6.80 4.09
N SER A 90 16.73 -7.71 4.15
CA SER A 90 16.29 -8.53 3.02
C SER A 90 15.41 -7.75 2.03
N GLY A 91 15.16 -6.46 2.28
CA GLY A 91 14.36 -5.60 1.40
C GLY A 91 12.85 -5.66 1.66
N PHE A 92 12.42 -6.15 2.83
CA PHE A 92 11.00 -6.25 3.19
C PHE A 92 10.70 -5.54 4.51
N ILE A 93 9.47 -5.06 4.66
CA ILE A 93 8.97 -4.40 5.87
C ILE A 93 7.76 -5.19 6.36
N VAL A 94 7.74 -5.52 7.64
CA VAL A 94 6.59 -6.16 8.29
C VAL A 94 5.76 -5.11 9.01
N LYS A 95 4.48 -5.02 8.70
CA LYS A 95 3.49 -4.21 9.41
C LYS A 95 2.52 -5.11 10.17
N ASP A 96 2.24 -4.77 11.41
CA ASP A 96 1.23 -5.51 12.19
C ASP A 96 -0.17 -5.02 11.76
N GLY A 97 -0.99 -5.93 11.26
CA GLY A 97 -2.38 -5.68 10.89
C GLY A 97 -3.35 -6.44 11.80
N PRO A 98 -4.64 -6.06 11.80
CA PRO A 98 -5.67 -6.77 12.57
C PRO A 98 -5.88 -8.23 12.12
N ALA A 99 -5.52 -8.56 10.87
CA ALA A 99 -5.56 -9.93 10.32
C ALA A 99 -4.22 -10.69 10.46
N GLY A 100 -3.20 -10.10 11.08
CA GLY A 100 -1.85 -10.66 11.18
C GLY A 100 -0.75 -9.78 10.54
N PRO A 101 0.50 -10.28 10.48
CA PRO A 101 1.62 -9.54 9.91
C PRO A 101 1.47 -9.42 8.38
N MET A 102 1.58 -8.18 7.88
CA MET A 102 1.59 -7.85 6.46
C MET A 102 3.01 -7.56 6.00
N ILE A 103 3.45 -8.26 4.95
CA ILE A 103 4.77 -8.10 4.36
C ILE A 103 4.66 -7.12 3.19
N ASN A 104 5.46 -6.07 3.22
CA ASN A 104 5.57 -5.09 2.13
C ASN A 104 7.01 -5.06 1.63
N VAL A 105 7.22 -4.68 0.37
CA VAL A 105 8.57 -4.41 -0.15
C VAL A 105 9.06 -3.08 0.44
N LYS A 106 10.32 -3.04 0.86
CA LYS A 106 11.00 -1.81 1.26
C LYS A 106 11.27 -0.99 -0.01
N ARG A 107 10.39 -0.03 -0.29
CA ARG A 107 10.61 0.97 -1.34
C ARG A 107 11.56 2.04 -0.78
N ASN A 108 12.62 2.36 -1.53
CA ASN A 108 13.59 3.42 -1.20
C ASN A 108 12.96 4.80 -1.32
#